data_AF-A0A1C6A5Y7-F1
#
_entry.id   AF-A0A1C6A5Y7-F1
#
_cell.length_a   1.000
_cell.length_b   1.000
_cell.length_c   1.000
_cell.angle_alpha   90.00
_cell.angle_beta   90.00
_cell.angle_gamma   90.00
#
_symmetry.space_group_name_H-M   'P 1'
#
loop_
_entity.id
_entity.type
_entity.pdbx_description
1 polymer ?
#
loop_
_entity_poly.entity_id
_entity_poly.type
_entity_poly.pdbx_seq_one_letter_code
_entity_poly.pdbx_strand_id
1 'polypeptide(L)'
;MWSSSTGSAGGCASPRPGSASPALVNAVISGLGIAVLPYRMVSAPLERGLVSAVTVEGLEFHRKFRIVYHRDKFLTAQARDFIALCRNFEETASQHQYPGLC
;
A
#
# COMPACT_ATOMS: atom_id res chain seq x y z
N MET A 1 -13.82 -25.55 35.81
CA MET A 1 -13.97 -24.16 36.27
C MET A 1 -12.98 -23.30 35.48
N TRP A 2 -13.37 -22.92 34.26
CA TRP A 2 -12.67 -21.88 33.50
C TRP A 2 -13.38 -20.57 33.84
N SER A 3 -12.69 -19.66 34.51
CA SER A 3 -13.18 -18.29 34.66
C SER A 3 -12.68 -17.47 33.49
N SER A 4 -13.61 -17.07 32.62
CA SER A 4 -13.38 -16.11 31.55
C SER A 4 -13.21 -14.72 32.15
N SER A 5 -12.00 -14.17 32.13
CA SER A 5 -11.79 -12.73 32.26
C SER A 5 -11.68 -12.14 30.86
N THR A 6 -12.74 -11.45 30.45
CA THR A 6 -12.79 -10.59 29.26
C THR A 6 -11.87 -9.38 29.50
N GLY A 7 -10.59 -9.54 29.14
CA GLY A 7 -9.68 -8.42 28.96
C GLY A 7 -9.71 -8.02 27.48
N SER A 8 -10.08 -6.77 27.21
CA SER A 8 -9.97 -6.13 25.90
C SER A 8 -8.58 -6.42 25.31
N ALA A 9 -8.52 -7.36 24.37
CA ALA A 9 -7.33 -7.59 23.58
C ALA A 9 -7.27 -6.47 22.54
N GLY A 10 -6.74 -5.32 22.96
CA GLY A 10 -6.05 -4.43 22.04
C GLY A 10 -4.93 -5.24 21.41
N GLY A 11 -5.24 -5.86 20.27
CA GLY A 11 -4.30 -6.69 19.53
C GLY A 11 -3.16 -5.80 19.06
N CYS A 12 -2.08 -5.73 19.84
CA CYS A 12 -0.81 -5.21 19.37
C CYS A 12 -0.34 -6.15 18.26
N ALA A 13 -0.70 -5.83 17.02
CA ALA A 13 -0.14 -6.45 15.85
C ALA A 13 1.36 -6.12 15.84
N SER A 14 2.18 -7.02 16.36
CA SER A 14 3.62 -6.87 16.32
C SER A 14 4.09 -6.90 14.86
N PRO A 15 5.02 -6.01 14.45
CA PRO A 15 5.52 -6.00 13.09
C PRO A 15 6.17 -7.35 12.78
N ARG A 16 5.60 -8.11 11.84
CA ARG A 16 6.13 -9.41 11.42
C ARG A 16 7.34 -9.16 10.49
N PRO A 17 8.55 -9.64 10.83
CA PRO A 17 9.75 -9.36 10.03
C PRO A 17 9.72 -10.09 8.69
N GLY A 18 9.94 -9.30 7.66
CA GLY A 18 9.77 -9.56 6.24
C GLY A 18 9.48 -8.17 5.65
N SER A 19 10.19 -7.75 4.61
CA SER A 19 10.18 -6.38 4.06
C SER A 19 8.84 -5.99 3.42
N ALA A 20 7.77 -6.09 4.18
CA ALA A 20 6.43 -5.74 3.78
C ALA A 20 6.27 -4.23 4.02
N SER A 21 5.77 -3.56 3.01
CA SER A 21 5.24 -2.20 3.02
C SER A 21 4.63 -1.70 4.35
N PRO A 22 3.84 -2.49 5.12
CA PRO A 22 3.27 -2.03 6.39
C PRO A 22 4.31 -1.90 7.52
N ALA A 23 5.35 -2.73 7.52
CA ALA A 23 6.38 -2.69 8.54
C ALA A 23 7.17 -1.37 8.48
N LEU A 24 7.43 -0.86 7.27
CA LEU A 24 8.11 0.43 7.08
C LEU A 24 7.24 1.59 7.55
N VAL A 25 5.94 1.58 7.25
CA VAL A 25 4.99 2.60 7.72
C VAL A 25 4.94 2.60 9.25
N ASN A 26 4.78 1.43 9.87
CA ASN A 26 4.70 1.31 11.33
C ASN A 26 6.01 1.68 12.03
N ALA A 27 7.17 1.41 11.41
CA ALA A 27 8.46 1.83 11.93
C ALA A 27 8.58 3.36 11.98
N VAL A 28 8.15 4.06 10.93
CA VAL A 28 8.12 5.53 10.90
C VAL A 28 7.15 6.08 11.95
N ILE A 29 5.94 5.53 12.05
CA ILE A 29 4.95 5.92 13.08
C ILE A 29 5.52 5.73 14.49
N SER A 30 6.33 4.68 14.69
CA SER A 30 6.98 4.37 15.98
C SER A 30 8.24 5.21 16.23
N GLY A 31 8.57 6.16 15.35
CA GLY A 31 9.74 7.05 15.51
C GLY A 31 11.09 6.38 15.27
N LEU A 32 11.13 5.23 14.59
CA LEU A 32 12.38 4.52 14.30
C LEU A 32 13.21 5.18 13.19
N GLY A 33 12.65 6.15 12.46
CA GLY A 33 13.36 6.90 11.41
C GLY A 33 12.45 7.42 10.31
N ILE A 34 13.04 7.68 9.13
CA ILE A 34 12.35 8.12 7.90
C ILE A 34 12.35 7.01 6.86
N ALA A 35 11.36 7.01 5.96
CA ALA A 35 11.28 6.06 4.84
C ALA A 35 10.77 6.74 3.56
N VAL A 36 11.29 6.32 2.41
CA VAL A 36 10.78 6.71 1.10
C VAL A 36 9.80 5.64 0.62
N LEU A 37 8.53 6.00 0.48
CA LEU A 37 7.44 5.06 0.17
C LEU A 37 6.55 5.62 -0.95
N PRO A 38 5.91 4.75 -1.77
CA PRO A 38 4.89 5.19 -2.71
C PRO A 38 3.74 5.92 -1.99
N TYR A 39 3.29 7.04 -2.54
CA TYR A 39 2.22 7.87 -1.94
C TYR A 39 0.96 7.06 -1.58
N ARG A 40 0.56 6.13 -2.47
CA ARG A 40 -0.60 5.25 -2.26
C ARG A 40 -0.53 4.40 -0.98
N MET A 41 0.66 4.18 -0.41
CA MET A 41 0.81 3.43 0.84
C MET A 41 0.67 4.30 2.09
N VAL A 42 0.96 5.60 1.97
CA VAL A 42 1.00 6.53 3.11
C VAL A 42 -0.17 7.51 3.11
N SER A 43 -1.05 7.50 2.10
CA SER A 43 -2.21 8.40 2.02
C SER A 43 -3.08 8.37 3.28
N ALA A 44 -3.49 7.19 3.73
CA ALA A 44 -4.34 7.08 4.91
C ALA A 44 -3.61 7.46 6.23
N PRO A 45 -2.38 7.00 6.51
CA PRO A 45 -1.59 7.52 7.65
C PRO A 45 -1.34 9.04 7.62
N LEU A 46 -1.15 9.64 6.43
CA LEU A 46 -1.00 11.08 6.27
C LEU A 46 -2.29 11.81 6.62
N GLU A 47 -3.44 11.35 6.12
CA GLU A 47 -4.77 11.91 6.45
C GLU A 47 -5.09 11.82 7.94
N ARG A 48 -4.64 10.74 8.60
CA ARG A 48 -4.78 10.56 10.05
C ARG A 48 -3.75 11.35 10.87
N GLY A 49 -2.81 12.05 10.23
CA GLY A 49 -1.74 12.79 10.92
C GLY A 49 -0.74 11.90 11.67
N LEU A 50 -0.64 10.62 11.33
CA LEU A 50 0.29 9.68 11.97
C LEU A 50 1.73 9.81 11.46
N VAL A 51 1.89 10.36 10.26
CA VAL A 51 3.18 10.62 9.62
C VAL A 51 3.11 11.96 8.88
N SER A 52 4.26 12.54 8.55
CA SER A 52 4.36 13.73 7.72
C SER A 52 5.18 13.44 6.46
N ALA A 53 4.78 14.02 5.34
CA ALA A 53 5.52 13.92 4.08
C ALA A 53 6.57 15.02 4.00
N VAL A 54 7.77 14.65 3.54
CA VAL A 54 8.86 15.60 3.27
C VAL A 54 9.13 15.62 1.78
N THR A 55 9.04 16.79 1.16
CA THR A 55 9.45 17.02 -0.23
C THR A 55 10.89 17.52 -0.27
N VAL A 56 11.69 16.98 -1.19
CA VAL A 56 13.09 17.38 -1.38
C VAL A 56 13.21 17.97 -2.77
N GLU A 57 13.66 19.23 -2.85
CA GLU A 57 13.83 19.92 -4.13
C GLU A 57 14.82 19.17 -5.02
N GLY A 58 14.45 18.97 -6.30
CA GLY A 58 15.26 18.23 -7.27
C GLY A 58 15.20 16.71 -7.16
N LEU A 59 14.38 16.15 -6.27
CA LEU A 59 14.24 14.69 -6.10
C LEU A 59 12.85 14.20 -6.51
N GLU A 60 12.79 13.49 -7.63
CA GLU A 60 11.56 12.93 -8.20
C GLU A 60 11.65 11.40 -8.32
N PHE A 61 10.63 10.71 -7.82
CA PHE A 61 10.53 9.24 -7.90
C PHE A 61 9.43 8.82 -8.87
N HIS A 62 9.81 8.31 -10.04
CA HIS A 62 8.87 7.80 -11.03
C HIS A 62 8.73 6.28 -10.97
N ARG A 63 7.52 5.77 -10.69
CA ARG A 63 7.20 4.34 -10.73
C ARG A 63 6.41 4.01 -11.99
N LYS A 64 6.85 2.98 -12.73
CA LYS A 64 6.13 2.45 -13.90
C LYS A 64 5.53 1.08 -13.58
N PHE A 65 4.20 0.97 -13.69
CA PHE A 65 3.51 -0.34 -13.64
C PHE A 65 3.50 -0.98 -15.02
N ARG A 66 3.71 -2.30 -15.09
CA ARG A 66 3.74 -3.04 -16.36
C ARG A 66 2.91 -4.30 -16.21
N ILE A 67 2.12 -4.60 -17.23
CA ILE A 67 1.43 -5.88 -17.37
C ILE A 67 2.32 -6.78 -18.21
N VAL A 68 2.69 -7.95 -17.68
CA VAL A 68 3.60 -8.90 -18.31
C VAL A 68 2.87 -10.21 -18.55
N TYR A 69 2.95 -10.73 -19.77
CA TYR A 69 2.42 -12.03 -20.17
C TYR A 69 3.37 -12.69 -21.16
N HIS A 70 3.33 -14.02 -21.25
CA HIS A 70 4.17 -14.78 -22.17
C HIS A 70 3.72 -14.59 -23.61
N ARG A 71 4.65 -14.37 -24.54
CA ARG A 71 4.34 -14.16 -25.97
C ARG A 71 3.59 -15.34 -26.58
N ASP A 72 4.01 -16.56 -26.24
CA ASP A 72 3.51 -17.79 -26.85
C ASP A 72 2.38 -18.45 -26.05
N LYS A 73 1.89 -17.78 -24.99
CA LYS A 73 0.72 -18.25 -24.24
C LYS A 73 -0.53 -17.56 -24.77
N PHE A 74 -1.56 -18.33 -25.07
CA PHE A 74 -2.83 -17.79 -25.57
C PHE A 74 -3.42 -16.80 -24.57
N LEU A 75 -3.57 -15.55 -25.01
CA LEU A 75 -4.22 -14.49 -24.27
C LEU A 75 -5.71 -14.50 -24.62
N THR A 76 -6.53 -15.01 -23.70
CA THR A 76 -7.99 -15.13 -23.86
C THR A 76 -8.64 -13.76 -24.06
N ALA A 77 -9.83 -13.73 -24.66
CA ALA A 77 -10.59 -12.50 -24.84
C ALA A 77 -10.82 -11.80 -23.49
N GLN A 78 -11.21 -12.56 -22.45
CA GLN A 78 -11.43 -12.03 -21.10
C GLN A 78 -10.16 -11.43 -20.50
N ALA A 79 -8.99 -12.03 -20.75
CA ALA A 79 -7.72 -11.48 -20.31
C ALA A 79 -7.37 -10.16 -21.03
N ARG A 80 -7.70 -10.04 -22.33
CA ARG A 80 -7.53 -8.78 -23.08
C ARG A 80 -8.46 -7.69 -22.55
N ASP A 81 -9.71 -8.03 -22.29
CA ASP A 81 -10.70 -7.10 -21.73
C ASP A 81 -10.27 -6.63 -20.35
N PHE A 82 -9.76 -7.54 -19.51
CA PHE A 82 -9.19 -7.18 -18.21
C PHE A 82 -7.97 -6.26 -18.34
N ILE A 83 -7.06 -6.54 -19.28
CA ILE A 83 -5.89 -5.67 -19.55
C ILE A 83 -6.35 -4.27 -20.01
N ALA A 84 -7.36 -4.18 -20.87
CA ALA A 84 -7.94 -2.92 -21.30
C ALA A 84 -8.53 -2.15 -20.11
N LEU A 85 -9.27 -2.83 -19.24
CA LEU A 85 -9.79 -2.26 -18.00
C LEU A 85 -8.66 -1.71 -17.12
N CYS A 86 -7.59 -2.48 -16.90
CA CYS A 86 -6.46 -2.04 -16.10
C CYS A 86 -5.74 -0.81 -16.70
N ARG A 87 -5.64 -0.70 -18.02
CA ARG A 87 -5.01 0.44 -18.69
C ARG A 87 -5.84 1.71 -18.58
N ASN A 88 -7.16 1.59 -18.70
CA ASN A 88 -8.09 2.71 -18.60
C ASN A 88 -8.34 3.12 -17.13
N PHE A 89 -7.95 2.28 -16.18
CA PHE A 89 -8.11 2.55 -14.76
C PHE A 89 -7.36 3.83 -14.33
N GLU A 90 -6.20 4.14 -14.93
CA GLU A 90 -5.44 5.35 -14.58
C GLU A 90 -6.16 6.66 -14.97
N GLU A 91 -6.96 6.66 -16.04
CA GLU A 91 -7.75 7.82 -16.48
C GLU A 91 -8.96 8.08 -15.57
N THR A 92 -9.47 7.04 -14.91
CA THR A 92 -10.64 7.12 -14.01
C THR A 92 -10.24 7.18 -12.52
N ALA A 93 -8.97 6.90 -12.20
CA ALA A 93 -8.46 6.74 -10.84
C ALA A 93 -8.35 8.04 -10.03
N SER A 94 -8.73 9.20 -10.58
CA SER A 94 -8.84 10.47 -9.84
C SER A 94 -9.82 10.42 -8.66
N GLN A 95 -10.56 9.32 -8.45
CA GLN A 95 -11.59 9.21 -7.40
C GLN A 95 -11.46 8.03 -6.42
N HIS A 96 -10.59 7.04 -6.65
CA HIS A 96 -10.57 5.87 -5.74
C HIS A 96 -9.46 6.01 -4.69
N GLN A 97 -9.89 6.37 -3.47
CA GLN A 97 -9.10 6.31 -2.25
C GLN A 97 -8.53 4.89 -2.10
N TYR A 98 -7.21 4.72 -2.21
CA TYR A 98 -6.59 3.47 -1.78
C TYR A 98 -6.78 3.40 -0.26
N PRO A 99 -7.44 2.36 0.30
CA PRO A 99 -7.74 2.28 1.72
C PRO A 99 -6.49 2.19 2.61
N GLY A 100 -5.29 2.28 2.03
CA GLY A 100 -4.03 2.22 2.74
C GLY A 100 -3.84 0.89 3.44
N LEU A 101 -2.75 0.79 4.20
CA LEU A 101 -2.60 -0.26 5.19
C LEU A 101 -3.25 0.23 6.49
N CYS A 102 -4.17 -0.57 7.00
CA CYS A 102 -4.77 -0.42 8.32
C CYS A 102 -3.70 -0.66 9.39
#